data_AF-A0A382IVT8-F1
#
_entry.id   AF-A0A382IVT8-F1
#
_cell.length_a   1.000
_cell.length_b   1.000
_cell.length_c   1.000
_cell.angle_alpha   90.00
_cell.angle_beta   90.00
_cell.angle_gamma   90.00
#
_symmetry.space_group_name_H-M   'P 1'
#
loop_
_entity.id
_entity.type
_entity.pdbx_description
1 polymer ?
#
loop_
_entity_poly.entity_id
_entity_poly.type
_entity_poly.pdbx_seq_one_letter_code
_entity_poly.pdbx_strand_id
1 'polypeptide(L)' 'VNWIKRNLGWVAFIIWMLGTITDVIARYFYDKDLDPLLFTSFMVFATLQFVHELLNKEPKTQPWKIYSVLIISI' A
#
# COMPACT_ATOMS: atom_id res chain seq x y z
N VAL A 1 4.23 1.20 18.85
CA VAL A 1 5.07 0.97 17.65
C VAL A 1 5.00 -0.47 17.12
N ASN A 2 4.95 -1.50 17.97
CA ASN A 2 4.87 -2.91 17.54
C ASN A 2 3.62 -3.27 16.70
N TRP A 3 2.48 -2.59 16.93
CA TRP A 3 1.26 -2.83 16.15
C TRP A 3 1.45 -2.49 14.67
N ILE A 4 2.02 -1.31 14.37
CA ILE A 4 2.30 -0.87 13.00
C ILE A 4 3.26 -1.85 12.34
N LYS A 5 4.37 -2.18 13.00
CA LYS A 5 5.33 -3.18 12.50
C LYS A 5 4.69 -4.52 12.14
N ARG A 6 3.70 -4.99 12.90
CA ARG A 6 3.06 -6.30 12.68
C ARG A 6 1.94 -6.25 11.64
N ASN A 7 1.21 -5.15 11.57
CA ASN A 7 -0.06 -5.11 10.84
C ASN A 7 -0.01 -4.24 9.56
N LEU A 8 1.06 -3.47 9.33
CA LEU A 8 1.15 -2.57 8.17
C LEU A 8 1.02 -3.32 6.83
N GLY A 9 1.64 -4.50 6.69
CA GLY A 9 1.48 -5.32 5.48
C GLY A 9 0.04 -5.80 5.26
N TRP A 10 -0.67 -6.16 6.33
CA TRP A 10 -2.10 -6.51 6.26
C TRP A 10 -2.97 -5.31 5.88
N VAL A 11 -2.68 -4.14 6.44
CA VAL A 11 -3.38 -2.89 6.08
C VAL A 11 -3.16 -2.56 4.61
N ALA A 12 -1.91 -2.65 4.14
CA ALA A 12 -1.56 -2.46 2.74
C ALA A 12 -2.36 -3.40 1.83
N PHE A 13 -2.39 -4.68 2.18
CA PHE A 13 -3.08 -5.71 1.39
C PHE A 13 -4.59 -5.45 1.31
N ILE A 14 -5.23 -5.04 2.42
CA ILE A 14 -6.66 -4.72 2.45
C ILE A 14 -6.97 -3.52 1.55
N ILE A 15 -6.13 -2.48 1.56
CA ILE A 15 -6.32 -1.28 0.71
C ILE A 15 -6.29 -1.67 -0.77
N TRP A 16 -5.29 -2.44 -1.20
CA TRP A 16 -5.20 -2.88 -2.59
C TRP A 16 -6.32 -3.84 -2.99
N MET A 17 -6.70 -4.76 -2.11
CA MET A 17 -7.83 -5.67 -2.36
C MET A 17 -9.12 -4.88 -2.56
N LEU A 18 -9.42 -3.90 -1.70
CA LEU A 18 -10.63 -3.08 -1.82
C LEU A 18 -10.63 -2.24 -3.10
N GLY A 19 -9.50 -1.63 -3.45
CA GLY A 19 -9.34 -0.91 -4.72
C GLY A 19 -9.60 -1.80 -5.94
N THR A 20 -9.06 -3.03 -5.93
CA THR A 20 -9.25 -4.01 -7.00
C THR A 20 -10.69 -4.50 -7.09
N ILE A 21 -11.33 -4.82 -5.96
CA ILE A 21 -12.75 -5.21 -5.94
C ILE A 21 -13.62 -4.08 -6.49
N THR A 22 -13.36 -2.83 -6.09
CA THR A 22 -14.12 -1.66 -6.53
C THR A 22 -13.98 -1.45 -8.02
N ASP A 23 -12.76 -1.56 -8.55
CA ASP A 23 -12.48 -1.47 -9.99
C ASP A 23 -13.21 -2.56 -10.78
N VAL A 24 -13.14 -3.82 -10.34
CA VAL A 24 -13.84 -4.95 -10.98
C VAL A 24 -15.36 -4.74 -10.97
N ILE A 25 -15.94 -4.29 -9.86
CA ILE A 25 -17.37 -4.00 -9.76
C ILE A 25 -17.75 -2.85 -10.71
N ALA A 26 -16.94 -1.79 -10.75
CA ALA A 26 -17.20 -0.62 -11.58
C ALA A 26 -17.16 -0.95 -13.08
N ARG A 27 -16.19 -1.75 -13.53
CA ARG A 27 -16.13 -2.20 -14.92
C ARG A 27 -17.26 -3.15 -15.26
N TYR A 28 -17.53 -4.14 -14.40
CA TYR A 28 -18.50 -5.19 -14.72
C TYR A 28 -19.96 -4.73 -14.67
N PHE A 29 -20.33 -3.90 -13.68
CA PHE A 29 -21.73 -3.49 -13.47
C PHE A 29 -22.06 -2.09 -13.99
N TYR A 30 -21.05 -1.23 -14.13
CA TYR A 30 -21.26 0.19 -14.45
C TYR A 30 -20.52 0.67 -15.70
N ASP A 31 -19.77 -0.21 -16.37
CA ASP A 31 -18.93 0.09 -17.55
C ASP A 31 -18.03 1.33 -17.32
N LYS A 32 -17.57 1.49 -16.07
CA LYS A 32 -16.70 2.58 -15.65
C LYS A 32 -15.28 2.09 -15.50
N ASP A 33 -14.38 2.80 -16.17
CA ASP A 33 -12.96 2.60 -16.00
C ASP A 33 -12.46 3.34 -14.75
N LEU A 34 -11.97 2.59 -13.78
CA LEU A 34 -11.34 3.11 -12.57
C LEU A 34 -9.84 2.76 -12.53
N ASP A 35 -9.18 2.65 -13.69
CA ASP A 35 -7.73 2.49 -13.84
C ASP A 35 -6.92 3.39 -12.87
N PRO A 36 -7.23 4.69 -12.71
CA PRO A 36 -6.51 5.53 -11.75
C PRO A 36 -6.68 5.07 -10.29
N LEU A 37 -7.85 4.54 -9.92
CA LEU A 37 -8.09 4.00 -8.58
C LEU A 37 -7.31 2.70 -8.35
N LEU A 38 -7.28 1.81 -9.33
CA LEU A 38 -6.51 0.57 -9.28
C LEU A 38 -5.02 0.88 -9.13
N PHE A 39 -4.51 1.78 -9.98
CA PHE A 39 -3.11 2.20 -9.96
C PHE A 39 -2.72 2.85 -8.63
N THR A 40 -3.52 3.80 -8.13
CA THR A 40 -3.26 4.44 -6.83
C THR A 40 -3.31 3.45 -5.67
N SER A 41 -4.28 2.53 -5.67
CA SER A 41 -4.39 1.49 -4.64
C SER A 41 -3.19 0.54 -4.65
N PHE A 42 -2.67 0.19 -5.82
CA PHE A 42 -1.45 -0.59 -5.97
C PHE A 42 -0.20 0.17 -5.49
N MET A 43 -0.06 1.45 -5.83
CA MET A 43 1.06 2.28 -5.38
C MET A 43 1.07 2.44 -3.85
N VAL A 44 -0.09 2.65 -3.23
CA VAL A 44 -0.22 2.70 -1.76
C VAL A 44 0.16 1.37 -1.14
N PHE A 45 -0.28 0.24 -1.71
CA PHE A 45 0.13 -1.08 -1.24
C PHE A 45 1.64 -1.30 -1.33
N ALA A 46 2.23 -1.04 -2.49
CA ALA A 46 3.67 -1.21 -2.70
C ALA A 46 4.48 -0.37 -1.71
N THR A 47 4.07 0.87 -1.48
CA THR A 47 4.70 1.78 -0.53
C THR A 47 4.62 1.26 0.90
N LEU A 48 3.43 0.89 1.36
CA LEU A 48 3.22 0.43 2.72
C LEU A 48 3.87 -0.93 2.97
N GLN A 49 3.89 -1.81 1.97
CA GLN A 49 4.58 -3.09 2.03
C GLN A 49 6.10 -2.90 2.11
N PHE A 50 6.66 -1.98 1.32
CA PHE A 50 8.09 -1.65 1.40
C PHE A 50 8.46 -1.04 2.76
N VAL A 51 7.63 -0.15 3.30
CA VAL A 51 7.81 0.40 4.65
C VAL A 51 7.72 -0.70 5.71
N HIS A 52 6.79 -1.65 5.56
CA HIS A 52 6.66 -2.79 6.46
C HIS A 52 7.94 -3.66 6.46
N GLU A 53 8.50 -3.93 5.29
CA GLU A 53 9.78 -4.63 5.16
C GLU A 53 10.93 -3.85 5.80
N LEU A 54 11.06 -2.55 5.50
CA LEU A 54 12.12 -1.72 6.08
C LEU A 54 12.05 -1.66 7.60
N LEU A 55 10.84 -1.64 8.16
CA LEU A 55 10.62 -1.66 9.60
C LEU A 55 11.03 -3.01 10.19
N ASN A 56 10.76 -4.13 9.52
CA ASN A 56 11.03 -5.48 10.03
C ASN A 56 12.41 -6.05 9.66
N LYS A 57 13.19 -5.34 8.83
CA LYS A 57 14.55 -5.73 8.44
C LYS A 57 15.53 -5.64 9.61
N GLU A 58 16.44 -6.63 9.67
CA GLU A 58 17.61 -6.64 10.56
C GLU A 58 18.92 -6.59 9.74
N PRO A 59 19.92 -5.74 10.10
CA PRO A 59 19.89 -4.76 11.19
C PRO A 59 18.88 -3.63 10.93
N LYS A 60 18.39 -2.99 12.01
CA LYS A 60 17.33 -1.98 11.94
C LYS A 60 17.66 -0.89 10.92
N THR A 61 16.75 -0.66 9.99
CA THR A 61 16.87 0.43 9.00
C THR A 61 16.83 1.79 9.68
N GLN A 62 17.67 2.73 9.24
CA GLN A 62 17.68 4.10 9.76
C GLN A 62 16.36 4.82 9.42
N PRO A 63 15.78 5.63 10.34
CA PRO A 63 14.45 6.23 10.18
C PRO A 63 14.30 7.08 8.91
N TRP A 64 15.34 7.79 8.50
CA TRP A 64 15.30 8.66 7.31
C TRP A 64 14.99 7.90 6.02
N LYS A 65 15.38 6.62 5.90
CA LYS A 65 15.06 5.77 4.72
C LYS A 65 13.57 5.48 4.62
N ILE A 66 12.89 5.34 5.77
CA ILE A 66 11.45 5.12 5.82
C ILE A 66 10.71 6.41 5.45
N TYR A 67 11.16 7.55 5.98
CA TYR A 67 10.56 8.85 5.65
C TYR A 67 10.75 9.24 4.18
N SER A 68 11.90 8.93 3.58
CA SER A 68 12.14 9.23 2.15
C SER A 68 11.23 8.42 1.23
N VAL A 69 10.97 7.15 1.54
CA VAL A 69 9.99 6.34 0.80
C VAL A 69 8.60 6.98 0.92
N LEU A 70 8.16 7.33 2.12
CA LEU A 70 6.83 7.94 2.32
C LEU A 70 6.68 9.28 1.57
N ILE A 71 7.73 10.11 1.53
CA ILE A 71 7.71 11.41 0.83
C ILE A 71 7.71 11.25 -0.69
N ILE A 72 8.42 10.26 -1.24
CA ILE A 72 8.47 10.02 -2.70
C ILE A 72 7.16 9.40 -3.21
N SER A 73 6.42 8.75 -2.32
CA SER A 73 5.21 7.99 -2.67
C SER A 73 3.91 8.79 -2.60
N ILE A 74 3.97 10.06 -2.16
CA ILE A 74 2.86 11.02 -2.04
C ILE A 74 3.14 12.17 -3.00
#